data_AF-A0A377GCQ5-F1
#
_entry.id   AF-A0A377GCQ5-F1
#
_cell.length_a   1.000
_cell.length_b   1.000
_cell.length_c   1.000
_cell.angle_alpha   90.00
_cell.angle_beta   90.00
_cell.angle_gamma   90.00
#
_symmetry.space_group_name_H-M   'P 1'
#
loop_
_entity.id
_entity.type
_entity.pdbx_description
1 polymer ?
#
loop_
_entity_poly.entity_id
_entity_poly.type
_entity_poly.pdbx_seq_one_letter_code
_entity_poly.pdbx_strand_id
1 'polypeptide(L)'
;MQANWSLILNVLLLIGVIAAIGRLMKARRQSLNPERYQPSLGTSDRSADNTQNYNDDIIAVRKINIRESKIEADEELQVKKTTAKTAPPRLMPLDEEEQIKLKIEVEPKPVPKIEAEVSPKADTPSTLMMFLLAKENRQFAGYELLQTVLAAGLRFGEGHLFHRHQFPNGQGPVLCSLAAATATGVFDLQNIGAFSVRGLCLYMHSSKNPGIDVERFAVMLETARQLSEGLDAHLLDDQRKPLTEERIARYHRLLQINQSHLESAAVSV
;
A
#
# COMPACT_ATOMS: atom_id res chain seq x y z
N MET A 1 -62.62 9.58 -28.18
CA MET A 1 -61.30 9.55 -27.52
C MET A 1 -61.24 8.33 -26.62
N GLN A 2 -60.67 7.21 -27.09
CA GLN A 2 -60.49 6.01 -26.26
C GLN A 2 -59.32 6.27 -25.32
N ALA A 3 -59.59 6.33 -24.01
CA ALA A 3 -58.55 6.52 -23.01
C ALA A 3 -57.61 5.31 -23.02
N ASN A 4 -56.30 5.55 -22.95
CA ASN A 4 -55.28 4.51 -22.89
C ASN A 4 -55.22 3.93 -21.48
N TRP A 5 -56.20 3.10 -21.11
CA TRP A 5 -56.28 2.44 -19.80
C TRP A 5 -55.03 1.59 -19.49
N SER A 6 -54.35 1.09 -20.53
CA SER A 6 -53.06 0.38 -20.41
C SER A 6 -51.95 1.28 -19.83
N LEU A 7 -51.93 2.57 -20.16
CA LEU A 7 -50.92 3.50 -19.63
C LEU A 7 -51.14 3.76 -18.13
N ILE A 8 -52.41 3.91 -17.73
CA ILE A 8 -52.79 4.08 -16.32
C ILE A 8 -52.42 2.83 -15.51
N LEU A 9 -52.67 1.64 -16.06
CA LEU A 9 -52.32 0.37 -15.41
C LEU A 9 -50.80 0.24 -15.20
N ASN A 10 -50.00 0.57 -16.21
CA ASN A 10 -48.54 0.51 -16.12
C ASN A 10 -47.97 1.50 -15.10
N VAL A 11 -48.54 2.71 -15.01
CA VAL A 11 -48.13 3.72 -14.02
C VAL A 11 -48.45 3.25 -12.60
N LEU A 12 -49.63 2.65 -12.38
CA LEU A 12 -49.98 2.08 -11.07
C LEU A 12 -49.05 0.93 -10.67
N LEU A 13 -48.66 0.09 -11.63
CA LEU A 13 -47.73 -1.01 -11.38
C LEU A 13 -46.34 -0.49 -10.98
N LEU A 14 -45.84 0.54 -11.69
CA LEU A 14 -44.55 1.18 -11.39
C LEU A 14 -44.52 1.77 -9.96
N ILE A 15 -45.59 2.48 -9.57
CA ILE A 15 -45.71 3.06 -8.23
C ILE A 15 -45.73 1.96 -7.16
N GLY A 16 -46.41 0.84 -7.41
CA GLY A 16 -46.43 -0.31 -6.53
C GLY A 16 -45.04 -0.92 -6.30
N VAL A 17 -44.25 -1.07 -7.36
CA VAL A 17 -42.87 -1.61 -7.30
C VAL A 17 -41.94 -0.66 -6.52
N ILE A 18 -42.02 0.64 -6.77
CA ILE A 18 -41.21 1.64 -6.06
C ILE A 18 -41.55 1.65 -4.55
N ALA A 19 -42.85 1.56 -4.21
CA ALA A 19 -43.29 1.48 -2.82
C ALA A 19 -42.82 0.19 -2.11
N ALA A 20 -42.79 -0.94 -2.83
CA ALA A 20 -42.30 -2.22 -2.32
C ALA A 20 -40.79 -2.18 -2.04
N ILE A 21 -39.99 -1.62 -2.95
CA ILE A 21 -38.55 -1.42 -2.78
C ILE A 21 -38.28 -0.47 -1.61
N GLY A 22 -39.04 0.63 -1.51
CA GLY A 22 -38.94 1.58 -0.40
C GLY A 22 -39.25 0.96 0.97
N ARG A 23 -40.30 0.13 1.06
CA ARG A 23 -40.63 -0.62 2.29
C ARG A 23 -39.52 -1.62 2.66
N LEU A 24 -38.94 -2.30 1.68
CA LEU A 24 -37.84 -3.26 1.91
C LEU A 24 -36.57 -2.58 2.42
N MET A 25 -36.21 -1.42 1.85
CA MET A 25 -35.05 -0.64 2.31
C MET A 25 -35.25 -0.04 3.70
N LYS A 26 -36.49 0.30 4.08
CA LYS A 26 -36.82 0.81 5.43
C LYS A 26 -36.78 -0.30 6.49
N ALA A 27 -37.17 -1.53 6.16
CA ALA A 27 -37.05 -2.68 7.06
C ALA A 27 -35.59 -3.03 7.39
N ARG A 28 -34.64 -2.79 6.47
CA ARG A 28 -33.19 -2.98 6.72
C ARG A 28 -32.54 -1.87 7.56
N ARG A 29 -33.17 -0.70 7.72
CA ARG A 29 -32.60 0.42 8.50
C ARG A 29 -32.93 0.37 10.00
N GLN A 30 -33.73 -0.59 10.46
CA GLN A 30 -34.14 -0.70 11.87
C GLN A 30 -33.27 -1.65 12.72
N SER A 31 -32.23 -2.28 12.17
CA SER A 31 -31.38 -3.23 12.92
C SER A 31 -30.01 -2.68 13.35
N LEU A 32 -29.81 -1.36 13.37
CA LEU A 32 -28.60 -0.76 13.93
C LEU A 32 -28.98 0.12 15.12
N ASN A 33 -29.26 -0.54 16.24
CA ASN A 33 -29.36 0.08 17.55
C ASN A 33 -28.03 -0.18 18.28
N PRO A 34 -27.16 0.82 18.52
CA PRO A 34 -25.94 0.62 19.30
C PRO A 34 -26.25 1.06 20.73
N GLU A 35 -26.88 0.20 21.53
CA GLU A 35 -26.96 0.43 22.98
C GLU A 35 -27.01 -0.90 23.73
N ARG A 36 -26.04 -1.04 24.65
CA ARG A 36 -25.77 -2.13 25.61
C ARG A 36 -25.19 -3.42 25.05
N TYR A 37 -23.85 -3.47 25.03
CA TYR A 37 -23.10 -4.71 25.21
C TYR A 37 -22.29 -4.61 26.51
N GLN A 38 -22.75 -5.32 27.55
CA GLN A 38 -21.90 -5.73 28.67
C GLN A 38 -21.49 -7.18 28.39
N PRO A 39 -20.19 -7.52 28.33
CA PRO A 39 -19.80 -8.92 28.32
C PRO A 39 -19.91 -9.47 29.76
N SER A 40 -20.69 -10.53 29.92
CA SER A 40 -20.67 -11.38 31.11
C SER A 40 -19.34 -12.14 31.18
N LEU A 41 -18.66 -12.08 32.33
CA LEU A 41 -17.49 -12.92 32.63
C LEU A 41 -17.85 -14.40 32.48
N GLY A 42 -17.16 -15.10 31.58
CA GLY A 42 -17.16 -16.55 31.49
C GLY A 42 -16.31 -17.14 32.62
N THR A 43 -16.96 -17.92 33.47
CA THR A 43 -16.33 -18.77 34.48
C THR A 43 -15.50 -19.87 33.81
N SER A 44 -14.23 -19.95 34.19
CA SER A 44 -13.35 -21.07 33.87
C SER A 44 -13.58 -22.21 34.86
N ASP A 45 -14.00 -23.38 34.39
CA ASP A 45 -13.75 -24.64 35.09
C ASP A 45 -13.39 -25.76 34.09
N ARG A 46 -12.10 -26.11 34.14
CA ARG A 46 -11.52 -27.46 34.19
C ARG A 46 -12.30 -28.63 33.55
N SER A 47 -11.68 -29.26 32.55
CA SER A 47 -11.43 -30.73 32.41
C SER A 47 -10.77 -30.95 31.04
N ALA A 48 -9.47 -31.24 30.97
CA ALA A 48 -8.88 -32.59 30.96
C ALA A 48 -9.26 -33.43 29.73
N ASP A 49 -8.20 -33.72 28.96
CA ASP A 49 -7.98 -34.81 28.02
C ASP A 49 -8.26 -34.65 26.51
N ASN A 50 -7.25 -35.14 25.78
CA ASN A 50 -7.22 -35.61 24.39
C ASN A 50 -6.73 -34.68 23.25
N THR A 51 -5.41 -34.77 23.00
CA THR A 51 -4.75 -35.25 21.77
C THR A 51 -5.22 -34.75 20.38
N GLN A 52 -4.22 -34.30 19.61
CA GLN A 52 -4.13 -34.25 18.13
C GLN A 52 -4.99 -33.23 17.37
N ASN A 53 -4.34 -32.13 16.93
CA ASN A 53 -4.12 -31.82 15.51
C ASN A 53 -3.55 -30.41 15.36
N TYR A 54 -2.22 -30.33 15.38
CA TYR A 54 -1.50 -29.21 14.77
C TYR A 54 -1.15 -29.63 13.33
N ASN A 55 -1.34 -28.70 12.40
CA ASN A 55 -0.86 -28.68 11.02
C ASN A 55 -1.68 -29.49 10.01
N ASP A 56 -2.49 -28.81 9.19
CA ASP A 56 -2.44 -29.02 7.73
C ASP A 56 -3.20 -27.91 7.00
N ASP A 57 -2.44 -27.06 6.30
CA ASP A 57 -2.85 -26.53 5.00
C ASP A 57 -1.56 -26.31 4.20
N ILE A 58 -1.12 -27.43 3.63
CA ILE A 58 0.02 -27.58 2.74
C ILE A 58 -0.15 -26.71 1.50
N ILE A 59 0.85 -25.86 1.27
CA ILE A 59 1.08 -25.13 0.03
C ILE A 59 1.28 -26.15 -1.10
N ALA A 60 0.36 -26.20 -2.06
CA ALA A 60 0.49 -27.02 -3.27
C ALA A 60 1.63 -26.50 -4.17
N VAL A 61 2.80 -27.15 -4.12
CA VAL A 61 3.94 -26.86 -4.99
C VAL A 61 3.98 -27.85 -6.16
N ARG A 62 3.78 -27.29 -7.37
CA ARG A 62 4.47 -27.55 -8.64
C ARG A 62 4.73 -29.01 -9.08
N LYS A 63 4.13 -29.40 -10.21
CA LYS A 63 4.64 -30.49 -11.06
C LYS A 63 4.92 -29.95 -12.47
N ILE A 64 6.21 -29.78 -12.79
CA ILE A 64 6.69 -29.55 -14.17
C ILE A 64 7.24 -30.90 -14.66
N ASN A 65 6.76 -31.36 -15.81
CA ASN A 65 7.31 -32.52 -16.49
C ASN A 65 8.68 -32.19 -17.10
N ILE A 66 9.74 -32.77 -16.54
CA ILE A 66 11.04 -32.88 -17.20
C ILE A 66 11.02 -34.18 -18.01
N ARG A 67 11.17 -34.06 -19.34
CA ARG A 67 11.37 -35.20 -20.24
C ARG A 67 12.84 -35.59 -20.24
N GLU A 68 13.08 -36.89 -20.09
CA GLU A 68 14.39 -37.54 -20.07
C GLU A 68 15.12 -37.37 -21.40
N SER A 69 16.43 -37.17 -21.31
CA SER A 69 17.38 -37.29 -22.41
C SER A 69 17.97 -38.70 -22.41
N LYS A 70 17.98 -39.36 -23.57
CA LYS A 70 18.75 -40.57 -23.81
C LYS A 70 19.72 -40.33 -24.97
N ILE A 71 20.97 -40.64 -24.65
CA ILE A 71 22.23 -40.58 -25.40
C ILE A 71 22.18 -41.50 -26.62
N GLU A 72 22.77 -41.09 -27.76
CA GLU A 72 23.64 -41.96 -28.59
C GLU A 72 24.76 -41.12 -29.21
N ALA A 73 25.98 -41.67 -29.11
CA ALA A 73 27.21 -41.19 -29.72
C ALA A 73 27.42 -41.88 -31.07
N ASP A 74 28.13 -41.24 -31.99
CA ASP A 74 29.06 -41.89 -32.91
C ASP A 74 29.98 -40.84 -33.56
N GLU A 75 31.29 -41.11 -33.51
CA GLU A 75 32.37 -40.45 -34.25
C GLU A 75 32.44 -40.99 -35.69
N GLU A 76 32.69 -40.14 -36.70
CA GLU A 76 33.92 -40.20 -37.52
C GLU A 76 34.03 -39.10 -38.60
N LEU A 77 35.28 -38.89 -38.98
CA LEU A 77 35.96 -37.83 -39.73
C LEU A 77 35.58 -37.69 -41.23
N GLN A 78 35.53 -36.45 -41.78
CA GLN A 78 36.51 -35.88 -42.75
C GLN A 78 36.03 -34.65 -43.58
N VAL A 79 36.73 -33.52 -43.36
CA VAL A 79 37.38 -32.58 -44.31
C VAL A 79 36.64 -32.03 -45.56
N LYS A 80 36.39 -30.71 -45.59
CA LYS A 80 36.97 -29.76 -46.58
C LYS A 80 36.74 -28.27 -46.27
N LYS A 81 37.88 -27.56 -46.14
CA LYS A 81 38.25 -26.15 -46.46
C LYS A 81 37.10 -25.17 -46.79
N THR A 82 37.09 -23.95 -46.25
CA THR A 82 37.83 -22.80 -46.82
C THR A 82 37.95 -21.63 -45.81
N THR A 83 39.20 -21.20 -45.55
CA THR A 83 39.81 -19.86 -45.30
C THR A 83 38.91 -18.61 -45.23
N ALA A 84 39.19 -17.51 -44.51
CA ALA A 84 40.40 -16.92 -43.90
C ALA A 84 39.98 -15.83 -42.87
N LYS A 85 40.52 -15.81 -41.63
CA LYS A 85 41.63 -14.99 -41.08
C LYS A 85 41.40 -13.46 -40.87
N THR A 86 41.13 -13.15 -39.60
CA THR A 86 41.59 -12.09 -38.67
C THR A 86 42.86 -11.29 -39.03
N ALA A 87 42.88 -9.97 -38.76
CA ALA A 87 43.87 -9.25 -37.93
C ALA A 87 43.74 -7.68 -37.95
N PRO A 88 44.32 -6.95 -36.95
CA PRO A 88 43.86 -5.62 -36.49
C PRO A 88 44.88 -4.46 -36.75
N PRO A 89 44.97 -3.36 -35.95
CA PRO A 89 44.93 -1.96 -36.41
C PRO A 89 46.31 -1.26 -36.55
N ARG A 90 46.35 -0.06 -37.15
CA ARG A 90 47.55 0.80 -37.16
C ARG A 90 47.22 2.31 -37.16
N LEU A 91 48.10 3.09 -36.53
CA LEU A 91 48.02 4.49 -36.07
C LEU A 91 48.30 5.57 -37.15
N MET A 92 47.53 6.69 -37.12
CA MET A 92 47.83 8.15 -37.24
C MET A 92 48.69 8.74 -38.41
N PRO A 93 48.71 10.09 -38.71
CA PRO A 93 47.83 11.25 -38.38
C PRO A 93 47.66 12.35 -39.51
N LEU A 94 47.04 13.51 -39.17
CA LEU A 94 47.07 14.89 -39.80
C LEU A 94 46.25 15.07 -41.12
N ASP A 95 45.49 16.14 -41.44
CA ASP A 95 45.16 17.47 -40.89
C ASP A 95 43.95 18.08 -41.67
N GLU A 96 43.46 19.25 -41.21
CA GLU A 96 42.60 20.29 -41.86
C GLU A 96 41.07 20.07 -41.85
N GLU A 97 40.32 20.66 -40.90
CA GLU A 97 39.78 22.04 -40.86
C GLU A 97 38.60 22.30 -41.83
N GLU A 98 37.37 22.33 -41.28
CA GLU A 98 36.46 23.45 -41.57
C GLU A 98 35.40 23.62 -40.48
N GLN A 99 35.26 24.87 -40.05
CA GLN A 99 34.51 25.33 -38.89
C GLN A 99 33.10 25.75 -39.33
N ILE A 100 32.05 25.32 -38.63
CA ILE A 100 30.78 26.08 -38.58
C ILE A 100 30.35 26.22 -37.13
N LYS A 101 30.43 27.47 -36.68
CA LYS A 101 30.16 28.01 -35.35
C LYS A 101 28.72 28.50 -35.32
N LEU A 102 27.84 27.85 -34.58
CA LEU A 102 26.53 28.40 -34.19
C LEU A 102 26.45 28.48 -32.67
N LYS A 103 26.58 29.71 -32.21
CA LYS A 103 26.54 30.17 -30.83
C LYS A 103 25.05 30.27 -30.43
N ILE A 104 24.60 29.44 -29.49
CA ILE A 104 23.35 29.70 -28.77
C ILE A 104 23.72 29.88 -27.30
N GLU A 105 23.70 31.15 -26.91
CA GLU A 105 23.81 31.66 -25.56
C GLU A 105 22.44 31.50 -24.90
N VAL A 106 22.35 30.66 -23.86
CA VAL A 106 21.15 30.56 -23.02
C VAL A 106 21.56 30.99 -21.62
N GLU A 107 21.09 32.18 -21.25
CA GLU A 107 21.13 32.71 -19.90
C GLU A 107 20.59 31.70 -18.87
N PRO A 108 21.17 31.62 -17.65
CA PRO A 108 20.61 30.84 -16.57
C PRO A 108 19.37 31.55 -16.02
N LYS A 109 18.20 31.21 -16.57
CA LYS A 109 16.92 31.58 -15.99
C LYS A 109 16.73 30.83 -14.66
N PRO A 110 16.44 31.50 -13.54
CA PRO A 110 16.43 30.88 -12.23
C PRO A 110 15.28 29.86 -12.13
N VAL A 111 15.63 28.63 -11.78
CA VAL A 111 14.68 27.57 -11.44
C VAL A 111 13.90 28.03 -10.19
N PRO A 112 12.56 28.02 -10.19
CA PRO A 112 11.79 28.36 -9.00
C PRO A 112 12.07 27.32 -7.93
N LYS A 113 12.82 27.74 -6.91
CA LYS A 113 12.91 27.08 -5.62
C LYS A 113 11.49 27.03 -5.08
N ILE A 114 10.88 25.85 -5.07
CA ILE A 114 9.68 25.62 -4.26
C ILE A 114 10.19 25.61 -2.82
N GLU A 115 10.25 26.81 -2.22
CA GLU A 115 10.22 27.01 -0.79
C GLU A 115 8.98 26.24 -0.30
N ALA A 116 9.19 25.03 0.23
CA ALA A 116 8.27 24.49 1.20
C ALA A 116 8.34 25.44 2.40
N GLU A 117 7.42 26.39 2.46
CA GLU A 117 7.16 27.16 3.66
C GLU A 117 6.83 26.19 4.79
N VAL A 118 7.84 25.80 5.56
CA VAL A 118 7.65 25.26 6.89
C VAL A 118 7.27 26.45 7.76
N SER A 119 6.00 26.83 7.71
CA SER A 119 5.39 27.62 8.77
C SER A 119 5.44 26.76 10.04
N PRO A 120 6.12 27.18 11.12
CA PRO A 120 6.06 26.48 12.38
C PRO A 120 4.79 26.94 13.09
N LYS A 121 3.63 26.49 12.59
CA LYS A 121 2.45 26.41 13.45
C LYS A 121 2.65 25.15 14.28
N ALA A 122 2.77 25.34 15.59
CA ALA A 122 2.64 24.29 16.57
C ALA A 122 1.18 23.80 16.60
N ASP A 123 0.73 23.22 15.49
CA ASP A 123 -0.46 22.41 15.42
C ASP A 123 0.01 21.00 15.76
N THR A 124 -0.47 20.43 16.86
CA THR A 124 -0.22 19.02 17.17
C THR A 124 -0.57 18.21 15.93
N PRO A 125 0.35 17.35 15.43
CA PRO A 125 0.12 16.69 14.17
C PRO A 125 -1.11 15.79 14.33
N SER A 126 -2.21 16.21 13.69
CA SER A 126 -3.44 15.43 13.60
C SER A 126 -3.23 14.13 12.82
N THR A 127 -2.05 13.97 12.22
CA THR A 127 -1.65 12.87 11.36
C THR A 127 -0.27 12.37 11.77
N LEU A 128 -0.15 11.07 12.05
CA LEU A 128 1.13 10.41 12.27
C LEU A 128 1.58 9.75 10.98
N MET A 129 2.87 9.85 10.67
CA MET A 129 3.46 9.35 9.43
C MET A 129 4.74 8.56 9.71
N MET A 130 4.96 7.51 8.92
CA MET A 130 6.21 6.77 8.77
C MET A 130 6.48 6.56 7.29
N PHE A 131 7.74 6.52 6.90
CA PHE A 131 8.13 6.30 5.51
C PHE A 131 8.92 5.01 5.36
N LEU A 132 8.65 4.31 4.26
CA LEU A 132 9.52 3.23 3.79
C LEU A 132 10.27 3.73 2.57
N LEU A 133 11.59 3.56 2.57
CA LEU A 133 12.46 3.97 1.48
C LEU A 133 13.25 2.76 0.97
N ALA A 134 13.20 2.51 -0.33
CA ALA A 134 13.99 1.46 -0.95
C ALA A 134 15.48 1.68 -0.66
N LYS A 135 16.19 0.63 -0.26
CA LYS A 135 17.64 0.68 -0.06
C LYS A 135 18.35 0.94 -1.39
N GLU A 136 19.49 1.62 -1.31
CA GLU A 136 20.35 1.94 -2.46
C GLU A 136 19.59 2.67 -3.59
N ASN A 137 19.98 2.47 -4.85
CA ASN A 137 19.31 3.02 -6.02
C ASN A 137 18.20 2.09 -6.57
N ARG A 138 17.61 1.24 -5.70
CA ARG A 138 16.55 0.30 -6.05
C ARG A 138 15.17 0.98 -6.02
N GLN A 139 14.18 0.28 -6.55
CA GLN A 139 12.76 0.64 -6.51
C GLN A 139 11.94 -0.59 -6.11
N PHE A 140 10.79 -0.36 -5.48
CA PHE A 140 9.83 -1.43 -5.23
C PHE A 140 9.09 -1.74 -6.54
N ALA A 141 9.24 -2.98 -7.03
CA ALA A 141 8.54 -3.44 -8.23
C ALA A 141 7.09 -3.78 -7.92
N GLY A 142 6.15 -3.42 -8.80
CA GLY A 142 4.73 -3.42 -8.48
C GLY A 142 4.14 -4.77 -8.05
N TYR A 143 4.53 -5.89 -8.68
CA TYR A 143 4.02 -7.21 -8.27
C TYR A 143 4.55 -7.67 -6.91
N GLU A 144 5.85 -7.54 -6.67
CA GLU A 144 6.48 -7.86 -5.38
C GLU A 144 5.92 -6.96 -4.28
N LEU A 145 5.84 -5.66 -4.55
CA LEU A 145 5.23 -4.68 -3.66
C LEU A 145 3.79 -5.05 -3.31
N LEU A 146 2.97 -5.37 -4.30
CA LEU A 146 1.58 -5.74 -4.10
C LEU A 146 1.46 -6.99 -3.21
N GLN A 147 2.27 -8.01 -3.47
CA GLN A 147 2.27 -9.23 -2.65
C GLN A 147 2.62 -8.93 -1.19
N THR A 148 3.68 -8.16 -0.95
CA THR A 148 4.11 -7.80 0.40
C THR A 148 3.09 -6.92 1.12
N VAL A 149 2.47 -5.98 0.42
CA VAL A 149 1.41 -5.10 0.98
C VAL A 149 0.18 -5.90 1.38
N LEU A 150 -0.25 -6.87 0.56
CA LEU A 150 -1.38 -7.74 0.88
C LEU A 150 -1.07 -8.71 2.01
N ALA A 151 0.16 -9.24 2.08
CA ALA A 151 0.64 -10.11 3.14
C ALA A 151 0.71 -9.38 4.49
N ALA A 152 1.09 -8.10 4.49
CA ALA A 152 1.00 -7.20 5.64
C ALA A 152 -0.44 -6.78 5.98
N GLY A 153 -1.46 -7.44 5.42
CA GLY A 153 -2.87 -7.26 5.79
C GLY A 153 -3.52 -5.98 5.28
N LEU A 154 -2.86 -5.20 4.41
CA LEU A 154 -3.50 -4.05 3.79
C LEU A 154 -4.38 -4.48 2.62
N ARG A 155 -5.45 -3.72 2.35
CA ARG A 155 -6.36 -3.93 1.23
C ARG A 155 -6.51 -2.65 0.42
N PHE A 156 -6.54 -2.80 -0.89
CA PHE A 156 -6.78 -1.66 -1.78
C PHE A 156 -8.20 -1.13 -1.59
N GLY A 157 -8.35 0.19 -1.59
CA GLY A 157 -9.65 0.81 -1.33
C GLY A 157 -9.75 2.26 -1.78
N GLU A 158 -10.40 3.07 -0.93
CA GLU A 158 -10.75 4.45 -1.21
C GLU A 158 -9.52 5.30 -1.57
N GLY A 159 -9.70 6.23 -2.52
CA GLY A 159 -8.63 7.14 -2.95
C GLY A 159 -7.48 6.45 -3.68
N HIS A 160 -7.65 5.20 -4.12
CA HIS A 160 -6.61 4.40 -4.78
C HIS A 160 -5.37 4.18 -3.92
N LEU A 161 -5.61 3.98 -2.62
CA LEU A 161 -4.60 3.68 -1.60
C LEU A 161 -4.79 2.27 -1.05
N PHE A 162 -3.84 1.84 -0.23
CA PHE A 162 -3.99 0.63 0.58
C PHE A 162 -4.34 1.01 2.02
N HIS A 163 -5.19 0.22 2.66
CA HIS A 163 -5.66 0.47 4.02
C HIS A 163 -5.54 -0.78 4.88
N ARG A 164 -4.97 -0.63 6.08
CA ARG A 164 -5.08 -1.63 7.13
C ARG A 164 -6.38 -1.37 7.89
N HIS A 165 -7.31 -2.30 7.77
CA HIS A 165 -8.56 -2.27 8.53
C HIS A 165 -8.39 -3.04 9.84
N GLN A 166 -9.37 -2.94 10.73
CA GLN A 166 -9.40 -3.71 11.97
C GLN A 166 -9.27 -5.23 11.72
N PHE A 167 -9.88 -5.74 10.65
CA PHE A 167 -9.79 -7.14 10.28
C PHE A 167 -8.98 -7.34 8.99
N PRO A 168 -8.18 -8.42 8.87
CA PRO A 168 -7.36 -8.71 7.68
C PRO A 168 -8.15 -8.92 6.38
N ASN A 169 -9.45 -9.20 6.47
CA ASN A 169 -10.34 -9.31 5.32
C ASN A 169 -10.77 -7.95 4.75
N GLY A 170 -10.29 -6.83 5.32
CA GLY A 170 -10.66 -5.47 4.91
C GLY A 170 -11.95 -4.94 5.52
N GLN A 171 -12.47 -5.59 6.57
CA GLN A 171 -13.66 -5.13 7.30
C GLN A 171 -13.29 -4.30 8.53
N GLY A 172 -14.27 -3.50 8.98
CA GLY A 172 -14.13 -2.62 10.14
C GLY A 172 -13.56 -1.25 9.78
N PRO A 173 -13.26 -0.40 10.78
CA PRO A 173 -12.67 0.91 10.53
C PRO A 173 -11.25 0.80 10.00
N VAL A 174 -10.83 1.80 9.22
CA VAL A 174 -9.44 1.97 8.80
C VAL A 174 -8.60 2.41 10.00
N LEU A 175 -7.50 1.68 10.24
CA LEU A 175 -6.53 1.97 11.30
C LEU A 175 -5.38 2.83 10.76
N CYS A 176 -4.85 2.48 9.59
CA CYS A 176 -3.83 3.25 8.88
C CYS A 176 -3.93 3.04 7.36
N SER A 177 -3.38 3.99 6.61
CA SER A 177 -3.36 4.01 5.15
C SER A 177 -1.94 4.07 4.65
N LEU A 178 -1.69 3.45 3.49
CA LEU A 178 -0.42 3.41 2.79
C LEU A 178 -0.60 4.09 1.43
N ALA A 179 0.25 5.07 1.17
CA ALA A 179 0.33 5.81 -0.09
C ALA A 179 1.69 5.56 -0.77
N ALA A 180 1.71 5.63 -2.09
CA ALA A 180 2.94 5.55 -2.87
C ALA A 180 3.65 6.92 -2.89
N ALA A 181 4.98 6.94 -2.86
CA ALA A 181 5.75 8.18 -3.03
C ALA A 181 5.82 8.61 -4.51
N THR A 182 4.66 8.87 -5.10
CA THR A 182 4.45 9.45 -6.43
C THR A 182 3.91 10.86 -6.29
N ALA A 183 3.80 11.62 -7.39
CA ALA A 183 3.22 12.97 -7.35
C ALA A 183 1.75 12.97 -6.88
N THR A 184 1.02 11.88 -7.12
CA THR A 184 -0.41 11.74 -6.80
C THR A 184 -0.66 10.96 -5.51
N GLY A 185 0.30 10.21 -5.00
CA GLY A 185 0.14 9.38 -3.81
C GLY A 185 -0.51 8.01 -4.04
N VAL A 186 -1.02 7.75 -5.25
CA VAL A 186 -1.88 6.58 -5.53
C VAL A 186 -1.12 5.41 -6.16
N PHE A 187 -1.73 4.22 -6.08
CA PHE A 187 -1.25 3.01 -6.74
C PHE A 187 -2.02 2.76 -8.04
N ASP A 188 -1.28 2.54 -9.13
CA ASP A 188 -1.86 2.11 -10.40
C ASP A 188 -1.89 0.57 -10.49
N LEU A 189 -3.01 -0.02 -10.08
CA LEU A 189 -3.21 -1.47 -10.20
C LEU A 189 -3.55 -1.93 -11.61
N GLN A 190 -4.02 -1.04 -12.49
CA GLN A 190 -4.34 -1.42 -13.87
C GLN A 190 -3.05 -1.74 -14.63
N ASN A 191 -1.96 -1.05 -14.31
CA ASN A 191 -0.64 -1.28 -14.89
C ASN A 191 0.40 -1.68 -13.84
N ILE A 192 0.03 -2.54 -12.89
CA ILE A 192 0.90 -2.93 -11.76
C ILE A 192 2.24 -3.55 -12.21
N GLY A 193 2.29 -4.17 -13.39
CA GLY A 193 3.52 -4.77 -13.92
C GLY A 193 4.60 -3.76 -14.32
N ALA A 194 4.21 -2.54 -14.69
CA ALA A 194 5.14 -1.45 -14.97
C ALA A 194 5.26 -0.47 -13.78
N PHE A 195 4.42 -0.61 -12.75
CA PHE A 195 4.46 0.24 -11.57
C PHE A 195 5.76 0.01 -10.80
N SER A 196 6.42 1.11 -10.44
CA SER A 196 7.59 1.10 -9.57
C SER A 196 7.66 2.39 -8.76
N VAL A 197 8.13 2.29 -7.53
CA VAL A 197 8.22 3.46 -6.65
C VAL A 197 9.40 3.34 -5.69
N ARG A 198 10.06 4.47 -5.38
CA ARG A 198 11.20 4.47 -4.44
C ARG A 198 10.80 4.46 -2.97
N GLY A 199 9.59 4.89 -2.66
CA GLY A 199 9.17 5.02 -1.28
C GLY A 199 7.66 4.89 -1.11
N LEU A 200 7.26 4.72 0.13
CA LEU A 200 5.88 4.62 0.58
C LEU A 200 5.69 5.48 1.82
N CYS A 201 4.48 6.00 2.01
CA CYS A 201 4.07 6.75 3.19
C CYS A 201 2.97 5.98 3.90
N LEU A 202 3.24 5.48 5.10
CA LEU A 202 2.24 4.91 5.97
C LEU A 202 1.78 6.00 6.94
N TYR A 203 0.49 6.21 7.08
CA TYR A 203 -0.05 7.26 7.94
C TYR A 203 -1.37 6.89 8.60
N MET A 204 -1.66 7.55 9.71
CA MET A 204 -2.96 7.50 10.36
C MET A 204 -3.37 8.89 10.86
N HIS A 205 -4.68 9.15 10.88
CA HIS A 205 -5.22 10.34 11.51
C HIS A 205 -5.59 10.03 12.97
N SER A 206 -5.29 10.95 13.87
CA SER A 206 -5.73 10.86 15.26
C SER A 206 -7.25 10.90 15.32
N SER A 207 -7.83 9.92 16.02
CA SER A 207 -9.26 9.87 16.31
C SER A 207 -9.69 10.82 17.42
N LYS A 208 -8.74 11.56 18.01
CA LYS A 208 -8.92 12.33 19.25
C LYS A 208 -9.30 11.44 20.45
N ASN A 209 -9.14 10.12 20.31
CA ASN A 209 -9.26 9.17 21.41
C ASN A 209 -7.89 8.49 21.60
N PRO A 210 -7.15 8.83 22.66
CA PRO A 210 -5.80 8.33 22.92
C PRO A 210 -5.71 6.82 23.04
N GLY A 211 -6.70 6.16 23.67
CA GLY A 211 -6.72 4.70 23.80
C GLY A 211 -6.79 4.03 22.44
N ILE A 212 -7.73 4.50 21.60
CA ILE A 212 -7.88 4.02 20.22
C ILE A 212 -6.65 4.35 19.38
N ASP A 213 -6.07 5.54 19.53
CA ASP A 213 -4.92 5.97 18.74
C ASP A 213 -3.65 5.20 19.11
N VAL A 214 -3.45 4.85 20.39
CA VAL A 214 -2.32 4.01 20.82
C VAL A 214 -2.43 2.61 20.23
N GLU A 215 -3.61 2.02 20.22
CA GLU A 215 -3.85 0.71 19.59
C GLU A 215 -3.63 0.77 18.06
N ARG A 216 -4.18 1.80 17.39
CA ARG A 216 -3.97 2.03 15.96
C ARG A 216 -2.50 2.22 15.62
N PHE A 217 -1.77 2.98 16.45
CA PHE A 217 -0.34 3.18 16.28
C PHE A 217 0.44 1.88 16.41
N ALA A 218 0.09 1.02 17.36
CA ALA A 218 0.73 -0.29 17.50
C ALA A 218 0.57 -1.13 16.23
N VAL A 219 -0.65 -1.19 15.68
CA VAL A 219 -0.91 -1.89 14.40
C VAL A 219 -0.18 -1.24 13.23
N MET A 220 -0.13 0.10 13.18
CA MET A 220 0.62 0.83 12.15
C MET A 220 2.11 0.52 12.22
N LEU A 221 2.70 0.50 13.42
CA LEU A 221 4.13 0.19 13.63
C LEU A 221 4.46 -1.26 13.26
N GLU A 222 3.62 -2.21 13.65
CA GLU A 222 3.75 -3.62 13.26
C GLU A 222 3.70 -3.76 11.73
N THR A 223 2.71 -3.14 11.10
CA THR A 223 2.56 -3.12 9.65
C THR A 223 3.79 -2.52 8.96
N ALA A 224 4.31 -1.41 9.48
CA ALA A 224 5.50 -0.75 8.94
C ALA A 224 6.76 -1.65 9.02
N ARG A 225 6.94 -2.37 10.13
CA ARG A 225 8.04 -3.34 10.31
C ARG A 225 7.92 -4.50 9.33
N GLN A 226 6.73 -5.10 9.20
CA GLN A 226 6.46 -6.18 8.24
C GLN A 226 6.76 -5.76 6.79
N LEU A 227 6.30 -4.56 6.39
CA LEU A 227 6.60 -4.00 5.08
C LEU A 227 8.10 -3.73 4.89
N SER A 228 8.78 -3.22 5.94
CA SER A 228 10.21 -2.93 5.88
C SER A 228 11.06 -4.18 5.70
N GLU A 229 10.69 -5.28 6.36
CA GLU A 229 11.34 -6.58 6.23
C GLU A 229 11.04 -7.20 4.87
N GLY A 230 9.76 -7.24 4.47
CA GLY A 230 9.35 -7.88 3.22
C GLY A 230 9.79 -7.15 1.95
N LEU A 231 10.06 -5.85 2.02
CA LEU A 231 10.57 -5.05 0.89
C LEU A 231 12.05 -4.72 1.00
N ASP A 232 12.72 -5.20 2.06
CA ASP A 232 14.10 -4.84 2.38
C ASP A 232 14.33 -3.31 2.31
N ALA A 233 13.51 -2.55 3.03
CA ALA A 233 13.46 -1.09 3.01
C ALA A 233 14.08 -0.46 4.28
N HIS A 234 14.42 0.82 4.20
CA HIS A 234 14.65 1.64 5.39
C HIS A 234 13.33 2.15 5.95
N LEU A 235 13.10 1.91 7.24
CA LEU A 235 11.96 2.47 7.97
C LEU A 235 12.36 3.80 8.63
N LEU A 236 11.63 4.86 8.28
CA LEU A 236 11.91 6.23 8.68
C LEU A 236 10.71 6.86 9.41
N ASP A 237 10.98 7.81 10.30
CA ASP A 237 9.98 8.62 10.98
C ASP A 237 9.48 9.81 10.14
N ASP A 238 8.60 10.64 10.71
CA ASP A 238 8.00 11.82 10.08
C ASP A 238 9.05 12.85 9.63
N GLN A 239 10.23 12.86 10.26
CA GLN A 239 11.37 13.71 9.91
C GLN A 239 12.34 13.04 8.93
N ARG A 240 11.94 11.89 8.34
CA ARG A 240 12.75 11.09 7.40
C ARG A 240 14.07 10.61 8.00
N LYS A 241 14.11 10.39 9.32
CA LYS A 241 15.25 9.81 10.02
C LYS A 241 14.98 8.34 10.32
N PRO A 242 16.02 7.49 10.44
CA PRO A 242 15.83 6.10 10.81
C PRO A 242 14.96 5.96 12.06
N LEU A 243 13.98 5.07 12.02
CA LEU A 243 13.09 4.84 13.14
C LEU A 243 13.85 4.11 14.25
N THR A 244 13.94 4.74 15.43
CA THR A 244 14.58 4.19 16.64
C THR A 244 13.55 4.07 17.75
N GLU A 245 13.86 3.30 18.80
CA GLU A 245 12.98 3.17 19.98
C GLU A 245 12.71 4.52 20.66
N GLU A 246 13.68 5.43 20.69
CA GLU A 246 13.49 6.80 21.18
C GLU A 246 12.46 7.58 20.36
N ARG A 247 12.46 7.42 19.03
CA ARG A 247 11.50 8.06 18.13
C ARG A 247 10.12 7.41 18.23
N ILE A 248 10.05 6.10 18.46
CA ILE A 248 8.81 5.39 18.75
C ILE A 248 8.20 5.92 20.06
N ALA A 249 9.00 6.06 21.11
CA ALA A 249 8.56 6.64 22.38
C ALA A 249 8.04 8.10 22.21
N ARG A 250 8.61 8.88 21.29
CA ARG A 250 8.09 10.22 20.93
C ARG A 250 6.65 10.14 20.40
N TYR A 251 6.35 9.21 19.50
CA TYR A 251 4.98 9.03 18.99
C TYR A 251 4.00 8.66 20.11
N HIS A 252 4.37 7.73 21.00
CA HIS A 252 3.52 7.38 22.15
C HIS A 252 3.22 8.58 23.04
N ARG A 253 4.23 9.43 23.32
CA ARG A 253 4.05 10.65 24.10
C ARG A 253 3.10 11.64 23.41
N LEU A 254 3.22 11.81 22.10
CA LEU A 254 2.33 12.70 21.33
C LEU A 254 0.86 12.24 21.41
N LEU A 255 0.62 10.93 21.28
CA LEU A 255 -0.73 10.36 21.36
C LEU A 255 -1.35 10.51 22.76
N GLN A 256 -0.55 10.42 23.82
CA GLN A 256 -1.00 10.63 25.19
C GLN A 256 -1.25 12.11 25.52
N ILE A 257 -0.41 13.03 25.03
CA ILE A 257 -0.61 14.48 25.25
C ILE A 257 -1.95 14.93 24.68
N ASN A 258 -2.34 14.41 23.52
CA ASN A 258 -3.65 14.71 22.93
C ASN A 258 -4.83 14.37 23.86
N GLN A 259 -4.68 13.44 24.81
CA GLN A 259 -5.67 13.18 25.87
C GLN A 259 -5.86 14.37 26.80
N SER A 260 -4.76 14.79 27.41
CA SER A 260 -4.76 15.79 28.48
C SER A 260 -5.32 17.13 28.01
N HIS A 261 -5.05 17.50 26.76
CA HIS A 261 -5.56 18.73 26.16
C HIS A 261 -7.08 18.68 25.90
N LEU A 262 -7.65 17.51 25.61
CA LEU A 262 -9.09 17.33 25.47
C LEU A 262 -9.80 17.40 26.82
N GLU A 263 -9.20 16.80 27.86
CA GLU A 263 -9.74 16.84 29.22
C GLU A 263 -9.71 18.27 29.81
N SER A 264 -8.64 19.04 29.60
CA SER A 264 -8.59 20.43 30.09
C SER A 264 -9.57 21.36 29.38
N ALA A 265 -9.81 21.13 28.08
CA ALA A 265 -10.78 21.89 27.29
C ALA A 265 -12.23 21.57 27.69
N ALA A 266 -12.52 20.32 28.06
CA ALA A 266 -13.86 19.89 28.46
C ALA A 266 -14.28 20.38 29.86
N VAL A 267 -13.32 20.68 30.74
CA VAL A 267 -13.59 21.17 32.12
C VAL A 267 -13.81 22.70 32.18
N SER A 268 -13.56 23.42 31.08
CA SER A 268 -13.66 24.89 31.02
C SER A 268 -14.97 25.42 30.43
N VAL A 269 -15.99 24.56 30.27
CA VAL A 269 -17.34 24.89 29.75
C VAL A 269 -18.38 24.50 30.79
#